data_AF-A0A2C9CVN9-F1
#
_entry.id   AF-A0A2C9CVN9-F1
#
_cell.length_a   1.000
_cell.length_b   1.000
_cell.length_c   1.000
_cell.angle_alpha   90.00
_cell.angle_beta   90.00
_cell.angle_gamma   90.00
#
_symmetry.space_group_name_H-M   'P 1'
#
loop_
_entity.id
_entity.type
_entity.pdbx_description
1 polymer ?
#
loop_
_entity_poly.entity_id
_entity_poly.type
_entity_poly.pdbx_seq_one_letter_code
_entity_poly.pdbx_strand_id
1 'polypeptide(L)'
;MARDLFFYGTLRDAETLSIVMGPYSDVVDSVDATLADHAVLAVVGEDYPVIVAQAGDTAHGMLVSNLPQGAVDRLSYFEDEFDYALEIRTVNTPDGPRDAEVFFVRGDRFKTGDAWDFEAWSRDNQVAFSECARELMSLFGQVPDEDVDRIWPGIRFRAYARARARLEEPVVVHRSGLCRADVEVEQISRPYVDYFAVEDLRLSHRTFGGEMQGPMDRAVFVSGDAVAVLPWDPKTDSVLLVEQMRVAPLARGAEVPWLLEPIAGRIDSVETAEQTARREAQEEAGLTLGRLDTLPPFYSSPGCLTEQMSCYIGEVDLSQAGGVHGLAAENEDIRSIILTVAELRDALSSGEIENGPLIILAQHLLIHHDRLRADWG
;
A
#
# COMPACT_ATOMS: atom_id res chain seq x y z
N MET A 1 -3.82 29.08 -23.36
CA MET A 1 -4.46 28.60 -24.61
C MET A 1 -4.87 27.16 -24.36
N ALA A 2 -5.89 26.66 -25.03
CA ALA A 2 -6.21 25.23 -25.00
C ALA A 2 -4.99 24.43 -25.50
N ARG A 3 -4.61 23.37 -24.79
CA ARG A 3 -3.45 22.53 -25.11
C ARG A 3 -3.92 21.13 -25.47
N ASP A 4 -3.18 20.44 -26.34
CA ASP A 4 -3.45 19.07 -26.73
C ASP A 4 -2.32 18.20 -26.19
N LEU A 5 -2.63 17.18 -25.40
CA LEU A 5 -1.65 16.28 -24.80
C LEU A 5 -1.88 14.84 -25.26
N PHE A 6 -0.78 14.14 -25.56
CA PHE A 6 -0.81 12.71 -25.84
C PHE A 6 -0.39 11.94 -24.59
N PHE A 7 -1.29 11.10 -24.10
CA PHE A 7 -1.08 10.23 -22.96
C PHE A 7 -0.75 8.82 -23.41
N TYR A 8 0.20 8.22 -22.71
CA TYR A 8 0.56 6.81 -22.78
C TYR A 8 0.53 6.23 -21.35
N GLY A 9 0.75 4.93 -21.21
CA GLY A 9 0.86 4.32 -19.89
C GLY A 9 -0.40 4.45 -19.04
N THR A 10 -0.24 4.83 -17.77
CA THR A 10 -1.31 4.84 -16.76
C THR A 10 -2.37 5.90 -17.02
N LEU A 11 -2.03 7.07 -17.57
CA LEU A 11 -3.00 8.11 -17.93
C LEU A 11 -3.92 7.74 -19.12
N ARG A 12 -3.70 6.59 -19.76
CA ARG A 12 -4.68 6.02 -20.72
C ARG A 12 -5.90 5.45 -20.01
N ASP A 13 -5.79 5.11 -18.72
CA ASP A 13 -6.92 4.65 -17.93
C ASP A 13 -7.89 5.80 -17.65
N ALA A 14 -9.16 5.57 -17.95
CA ALA A 14 -10.20 6.60 -17.84
C ALA A 14 -10.45 7.01 -16.38
N GLU A 15 -10.36 6.08 -15.43
CA GLU A 15 -10.55 6.39 -14.02
C GLU A 15 -9.39 7.24 -13.48
N THR A 16 -8.15 6.79 -13.70
CA THR A 16 -6.93 7.52 -13.36
C THR A 16 -6.94 8.92 -13.97
N LEU A 17 -7.20 9.03 -15.27
CA LEU A 17 -7.26 10.33 -15.95
C LEU A 17 -8.36 11.23 -15.35
N SER A 18 -9.54 10.69 -15.04
CA SER A 18 -10.62 11.45 -14.41
C SER A 18 -10.23 11.97 -13.03
N ILE A 19 -9.53 11.16 -12.22
CA ILE A 19 -9.04 11.57 -10.90
C ILE A 19 -8.03 12.72 -11.04
N VAL A 20 -7.05 12.55 -11.93
CA VAL A 20 -6.00 13.54 -12.18
C VAL A 20 -6.60 14.83 -12.72
N MET A 21 -7.49 14.76 -13.71
CA MET A 21 -8.14 15.94 -14.27
C MET A 21 -9.16 16.60 -13.32
N GLY A 22 -9.75 15.86 -12.38
CA GLY A 22 -10.71 16.37 -11.42
C GLY A 22 -11.91 17.03 -12.13
N PRO A 23 -12.25 18.30 -11.84
CA PRO A 23 -13.44 18.96 -12.42
C PRO A 23 -13.36 19.17 -13.95
N TYR A 24 -12.23 18.88 -14.58
CA TYR A 24 -12.02 19.03 -16.01
C TYR A 24 -12.23 17.73 -16.82
N SER A 25 -12.54 16.60 -16.16
CA SER A 25 -12.65 15.29 -16.83
C SER A 25 -13.80 15.23 -17.86
N ASP A 26 -14.91 15.94 -17.61
CA ASP A 26 -16.10 15.92 -18.47
C ASP A 26 -16.02 16.90 -19.67
N VAL A 27 -14.94 17.66 -19.81
CA VAL A 27 -14.83 18.75 -20.79
C VAL A 27 -13.75 18.52 -21.85
N VAL A 28 -13.32 17.27 -22.03
CA VAL A 28 -12.28 16.92 -22.99
C VAL A 28 -12.72 15.84 -23.97
N ASP A 29 -12.26 15.99 -25.20
CA ASP A 29 -12.39 14.98 -26.24
C ASP A 29 -11.11 14.16 -26.29
N SER A 30 -11.26 12.84 -26.36
CA SER A 30 -10.14 11.93 -26.53
C SER A 30 -10.30 11.04 -27.77
N VAL A 31 -9.18 10.78 -28.44
CA VAL A 31 -9.11 9.87 -29.58
C VAL A 31 -7.87 8.99 -29.48
N ASP A 32 -7.95 7.76 -29.96
CA ASP A 32 -6.77 6.90 -30.09
C ASP A 32 -5.70 7.59 -30.95
N ALA A 33 -4.46 7.50 -30.52
CA ALA A 33 -3.34 8.09 -31.22
C ALA A 33 -2.08 7.22 -31.08
N THR A 34 -1.11 7.48 -31.96
CA THR A 34 0.20 6.81 -31.89
C THR A 34 1.33 7.80 -32.07
N LEU A 35 2.46 7.55 -31.40
CA LEU A 35 3.70 8.28 -31.59
C LEU A 35 4.73 7.35 -32.23
N ALA A 36 5.18 7.68 -33.44
CA ALA A 36 6.17 6.91 -34.18
C ALA A 36 7.58 7.09 -33.60
N ASP A 37 8.45 6.10 -33.81
CA ASP A 37 9.85 6.07 -33.35
C ASP A 37 10.00 6.18 -31.83
N HIS A 38 9.00 5.69 -31.10
CA HIS A 38 8.98 5.66 -29.65
C HIS A 38 8.44 4.32 -29.14
N ALA A 39 8.98 3.87 -28.01
CA ALA A 39 8.50 2.70 -27.28
C ALA A 39 8.05 3.12 -25.88
N VAL A 40 7.02 2.44 -25.35
CA VAL A 40 6.58 2.59 -23.96
C VAL A 40 7.12 1.39 -23.20
N LEU A 41 7.98 1.63 -22.21
CA LEU A 41 8.69 0.60 -21.46
C LEU A 41 8.30 0.67 -19.99
N ALA A 42 8.17 -0.48 -19.32
CA ALA A 42 7.99 -0.54 -17.89
C ALA A 42 9.22 0.03 -17.15
N VAL A 43 9.02 0.62 -15.98
CA VAL A 43 10.11 0.99 -15.09
C VAL A 43 10.33 -0.15 -14.09
N VAL A 44 11.58 -0.57 -13.90
CA VAL A 44 11.91 -1.67 -12.98
C VAL A 44 11.58 -1.28 -11.54
N GLY A 45 10.69 -2.03 -10.90
CA GLY A 45 10.26 -1.81 -9.52
C GLY A 45 9.05 -0.89 -9.37
N GLU A 46 8.49 -0.41 -10.48
CA GLU A 46 7.42 0.58 -10.49
C GLU A 46 6.18 0.08 -11.24
N ASP A 47 5.03 0.67 -10.95
CA ASP A 47 3.72 0.36 -11.54
C ASP A 47 3.30 1.39 -12.61
N TYR A 48 4.27 2.13 -13.17
CA TYR A 48 4.09 3.08 -14.26
C TYR A 48 5.21 2.94 -15.32
N PRO A 49 4.94 3.31 -16.58
CA PRO A 49 5.94 3.25 -17.64
C PRO A 49 6.62 4.59 -17.90
N VAL A 50 7.62 4.54 -18.78
CA VAL A 50 8.22 5.70 -19.44
C VAL A 50 8.12 5.55 -20.95
N ILE A 51 8.12 6.67 -21.68
CA ILE A 51 8.27 6.67 -23.13
C ILE A 51 9.71 7.02 -23.52
N VAL A 52 10.29 6.25 -24.43
CA VAL A 52 11.67 6.43 -24.91
C VAL A 52 11.71 6.47 -26.44
N ALA A 53 12.65 7.24 -26.99
CA ALA A 53 12.89 7.24 -28.42
C ALA A 53 13.49 5.89 -28.85
N GLN A 54 12.83 5.21 -29.78
CA GLN A 54 13.23 3.91 -30.31
C GLN A 54 12.80 3.82 -31.78
N ALA A 55 13.77 4.02 -32.68
CA ALA A 55 13.50 4.06 -34.12
C ALA A 55 12.85 2.77 -34.62
N GLY A 56 11.76 2.89 -35.38
CA GLY A 56 10.99 1.77 -35.92
C GLY A 56 9.87 1.25 -35.02
N ASP A 57 9.82 1.66 -33.75
CA ASP A 57 8.73 1.31 -32.83
C ASP A 57 7.58 2.32 -32.88
N THR A 58 6.47 1.98 -32.24
CA THR A 58 5.28 2.84 -32.15
C THR A 58 4.68 2.77 -30.76
N ALA A 59 4.59 3.93 -30.11
CA ALA A 59 3.93 4.08 -28.82
C ALA A 59 2.43 4.28 -29.05
N HIS A 60 1.62 3.41 -28.46
CA HIS A 60 0.17 3.49 -28.50
C HIS A 60 -0.36 4.28 -27.30
N GLY A 61 -1.28 5.21 -27.57
CA GLY A 61 -1.82 6.09 -26.54
C GLY A 61 -3.09 6.78 -26.98
N MET A 62 -3.37 7.90 -26.34
CA MET A 62 -4.59 8.66 -26.51
C MET A 62 -4.26 10.15 -26.58
N LEU A 63 -4.80 10.83 -27.58
CA LEU A 63 -4.71 12.29 -27.70
C LEU A 63 -5.93 12.92 -27.04
N VAL A 64 -5.69 13.73 -26.03
CA VAL A 64 -6.71 14.52 -25.34
C VAL A 64 -6.58 15.97 -25.74
N SER A 65 -7.67 16.53 -26.25
CA SER A 65 -7.66 17.82 -26.93
C SER A 65 -8.32 18.90 -26.09
N ASN A 66 -7.94 20.16 -26.36
CA ASN A 66 -8.57 21.34 -25.76
C ASN A 66 -8.47 21.44 -24.23
N LEU A 67 -7.38 20.93 -23.65
CA LEU A 67 -7.16 20.94 -22.21
C LEU A 67 -7.08 22.38 -21.67
N PRO A 68 -7.94 22.76 -20.70
CA PRO A 68 -7.82 24.01 -19.98
C PRO A 68 -6.52 24.06 -19.18
N GLN A 69 -5.99 25.26 -18.92
CA GLN A 69 -4.75 25.42 -18.15
C GLN A 69 -4.82 24.70 -16.79
N GLY A 70 -5.93 24.80 -16.06
CA GLY A 70 -6.08 24.12 -14.78
C GLY A 70 -6.09 22.60 -14.86
N ALA A 71 -6.46 22.00 -16.00
CA ALA A 71 -6.31 20.56 -16.21
C ALA A 71 -4.84 20.20 -16.41
N VAL A 72 -4.13 21.03 -17.19
CA VAL A 72 -2.69 20.84 -17.44
C VAL A 72 -1.88 21.04 -16.16
N ASP A 73 -2.23 22.00 -15.30
CA ASP A 73 -1.56 22.19 -14.01
C ASP A 73 -1.70 20.96 -13.10
N ARG A 74 -2.86 20.31 -13.11
CA ARG A 74 -3.11 19.06 -12.36
C ARG A 74 -2.36 17.86 -12.94
N LEU A 75 -2.34 17.74 -14.28
CA LEU A 75 -1.58 16.70 -14.98
C LEU A 75 -0.09 16.87 -14.76
N SER A 76 0.42 18.11 -14.82
CA SER A 76 1.81 18.40 -14.51
C SER A 76 2.13 18.02 -13.06
N TYR A 77 1.30 18.39 -12.07
CA TYR A 77 1.54 17.98 -10.67
C TYR A 77 1.60 16.46 -10.49
N PHE A 78 0.76 15.72 -11.22
CA PHE A 78 0.75 14.27 -11.18
C PHE A 78 1.99 13.64 -11.83
N GLU A 79 2.53 14.24 -12.89
CA GLU A 79 3.68 13.72 -13.64
C GLU A 79 5.03 14.32 -13.18
N ASP A 80 5.05 15.45 -12.48
CA ASP A 80 6.30 16.11 -12.05
C ASP A 80 7.07 15.26 -11.02
N GLU A 81 6.38 14.34 -10.35
CA GLU A 81 6.96 13.28 -9.50
C GLU A 81 8.06 12.47 -10.20
N PHE A 82 8.05 12.41 -11.53
CA PHE A 82 8.99 11.60 -12.31
C PHE A 82 9.95 12.45 -13.16
N ASP A 83 10.09 13.75 -12.85
CA ASP A 83 10.91 14.73 -13.60
C ASP A 83 10.54 14.76 -15.10
N TYR A 84 9.24 14.64 -15.41
CA TYR A 84 8.75 14.71 -16.78
C TYR A 84 8.82 16.14 -17.34
N ALA A 85 9.22 16.28 -18.61
CA ALA A 85 9.10 17.51 -19.38
C ALA A 85 8.03 17.34 -20.46
N LEU A 86 7.20 18.38 -20.66
CA LEU A 86 6.34 18.43 -21.82
C LEU A 86 7.14 18.83 -23.04
N GLU A 87 7.18 17.94 -24.03
CA GLU A 87 7.74 18.22 -25.34
C GLU A 87 6.69 18.08 -26.43
N ILE A 88 6.74 18.95 -27.43
CA ILE A 88 5.86 18.86 -28.59
C ILE A 88 6.36 17.73 -29.50
N ARG A 89 5.44 16.85 -29.88
CA ARG A 89 5.62 15.81 -30.90
C ARG A 89 4.41 15.76 -31.81
N THR A 90 4.65 15.30 -33.04
CA THR A 90 3.56 15.01 -33.97
C THR A 90 3.08 13.57 -33.74
N VAL A 91 1.82 13.42 -33.34
CA VAL A 91 1.16 12.12 -33.14
C VAL A 91 0.23 11.83 -34.31
N ASN A 92 0.09 10.56 -34.66
CA ASN A 92 -0.84 10.11 -35.70
C ASN A 92 -2.20 9.77 -35.08
N THR A 93 -3.25 10.41 -35.58
CA THR A 93 -4.65 10.15 -35.19
C THR A 93 -5.44 9.61 -36.39
N PRO A 94 -6.64 9.06 -36.20
CA PRO A 94 -7.53 8.65 -37.30
C PRO A 94 -7.83 9.77 -38.31
N ASP A 95 -7.87 11.03 -37.86
CA ASP A 95 -8.15 12.20 -38.69
C ASP A 95 -6.87 12.84 -39.29
N GLY A 96 -5.70 12.25 -39.02
CA GLY A 96 -4.40 12.68 -39.52
C GLY A 96 -3.42 13.08 -38.41
N PRO A 97 -2.21 13.52 -38.78
CA PRO A 97 -1.20 13.94 -37.82
C PRO A 97 -1.60 15.22 -37.09
N ARG A 98 -1.37 15.28 -35.77
CA ARG A 98 -1.54 16.50 -34.96
C ARG A 98 -0.34 16.72 -34.06
N ASP A 99 -0.01 17.98 -33.81
CA ASP A 99 0.98 18.32 -32.78
C ASP A 99 0.33 18.24 -31.41
N ALA A 100 1.00 17.55 -30.49
CA ALA A 100 0.56 17.37 -29.12
C ALA A 100 1.78 17.42 -28.21
N GLU A 101 1.55 17.81 -26.96
CA GLU A 101 2.57 17.74 -25.93
C GLU A 101 2.58 16.35 -25.30
N VAL A 102 3.77 15.85 -25.00
CA VAL A 102 3.99 14.52 -24.44
C VAL A 102 4.92 14.65 -23.25
N PHE A 103 4.60 13.96 -22.15
CA PHE A 103 5.49 13.87 -21.01
C PHE A 103 6.66 12.93 -21.32
N PHE A 104 7.90 13.45 -21.29
CA PHE A 104 9.15 12.68 -21.42
C PHE A 104 10.00 12.78 -20.14
N VAL A 105 10.52 11.65 -19.65
CA VAL A 105 11.41 11.67 -18.48
C VAL A 105 12.65 12.50 -18.80
N ARG A 106 13.07 13.35 -17.87
CA ARG A 106 14.38 14.01 -17.95
C ARG A 106 15.49 13.08 -17.45
N GLY A 107 16.54 12.95 -18.27
CA GLY A 107 17.76 12.24 -17.89
C GLY A 107 17.63 10.71 -17.89
N ASP A 108 18.47 10.05 -17.09
CA ASP A 108 18.66 8.59 -17.03
C ASP A 108 18.29 8.00 -15.66
N ARG A 109 17.37 8.66 -14.93
CA ARG A 109 16.95 8.29 -13.56
C ARG A 109 16.34 6.88 -13.49
N PHE A 110 15.61 6.45 -14.52
CA PHE A 110 14.89 5.18 -14.50
C PHE A 110 15.61 4.08 -15.24
N LYS A 111 15.64 2.90 -14.62
CA LYS A 111 16.00 1.66 -15.29
C LYS A 111 14.76 1.11 -15.99
N THR A 112 14.79 1.08 -17.32
CA THR A 112 13.72 0.51 -18.14
C THR A 112 13.78 -1.02 -18.13
N GLY A 113 12.62 -1.65 -18.11
CA GLY A 113 12.41 -3.09 -18.22
C GLY A 113 11.83 -3.48 -19.58
N ASP A 114 10.91 -4.45 -19.54
CA ASP A 114 10.23 -4.96 -20.74
C ASP A 114 9.24 -3.94 -21.34
N ALA A 115 8.72 -4.26 -22.52
CA ALA A 115 7.67 -3.47 -23.16
C ALA A 115 6.44 -3.37 -22.24
N TRP A 116 5.87 -2.16 -22.16
CA TRP A 116 4.71 -1.91 -21.32
C TRP A 116 3.46 -2.63 -21.83
N ASP A 117 2.88 -3.49 -20.99
CA ASP A 117 1.60 -4.14 -21.25
C ASP A 117 0.50 -3.44 -20.45
N PHE A 118 -0.20 -2.51 -21.12
CA PHE A 118 -1.30 -1.77 -20.51
C PHE A 118 -2.47 -2.66 -20.06
N GLU A 119 -2.73 -3.76 -20.77
CA GLU A 119 -3.85 -4.65 -20.44
C GLU A 119 -3.53 -5.53 -19.23
N ALA A 120 -2.27 -5.98 -19.11
CA ALA A 120 -1.79 -6.63 -17.89
C ALA A 120 -1.80 -5.65 -16.71
N TRP A 121 -1.26 -4.44 -16.90
CA TRP A 121 -1.29 -3.41 -15.87
C TRP A 121 -2.72 -3.07 -15.42
N SER A 122 -3.65 -2.89 -16.36
CA SER A 122 -5.04 -2.55 -16.03
C SER A 122 -5.71 -3.64 -15.20
N ARG A 123 -5.39 -4.91 -15.46
CA ARG A 123 -5.93 -6.04 -14.71
C ARG A 123 -5.37 -6.13 -13.29
N ASP A 124 -4.07 -5.90 -13.16
CA ASP A 124 -3.33 -6.27 -11.95
C ASP A 124 -3.08 -5.08 -11.00
N ASN A 125 -3.07 -3.85 -11.51
CA ASN A 125 -2.60 -2.66 -10.78
C ASN A 125 -3.55 -1.45 -10.79
N GLN A 126 -4.51 -1.39 -11.72
CA GLN A 126 -5.38 -0.21 -11.92
C GLN A 126 -6.05 0.27 -10.64
N VAL A 127 -6.58 -0.64 -9.81
CA VAL A 127 -7.31 -0.28 -8.59
C VAL A 127 -6.39 0.38 -7.57
N ALA A 128 -5.19 -0.17 -7.38
CA ALA A 128 -4.19 0.37 -6.46
C ALA A 128 -3.63 1.70 -6.96
N PHE A 129 -3.27 1.76 -8.25
CA PHE A 129 -2.74 2.98 -8.86
C PHE A 129 -3.76 4.12 -8.83
N SER A 130 -5.04 3.83 -9.06
CA SER A 130 -6.12 4.81 -8.91
C SER A 130 -6.25 5.33 -7.49
N GLU A 131 -6.00 4.51 -6.46
CA GLU A 131 -5.94 5.00 -5.08
C GLU A 131 -4.74 5.89 -4.81
N CYS A 132 -3.57 5.58 -5.39
CA CYS A 132 -2.39 6.45 -5.33
C CYS A 132 -2.72 7.81 -5.95
N ALA A 133 -3.33 7.81 -7.14
CA ALA A 133 -3.74 9.02 -7.83
C ALA A 133 -4.77 9.82 -7.01
N ARG A 134 -5.77 9.19 -6.39
CA ARG A 134 -6.75 9.91 -5.54
C ARG A 134 -6.10 10.58 -4.35
N GLU A 135 -5.16 9.89 -3.70
CA GLU A 135 -4.47 10.44 -2.55
C GLU A 135 -3.54 11.57 -2.96
N LEU A 136 -2.67 11.37 -3.95
CA LEU A 136 -1.76 12.39 -4.47
C LEU A 136 -2.54 13.63 -4.93
N MET A 137 -3.60 13.44 -5.72
CA MET A 137 -4.39 14.56 -6.24
C MET A 137 -5.24 15.26 -5.19
N SER A 138 -5.44 14.64 -4.02
CA SER A 138 -6.03 15.34 -2.86
C SER A 138 -5.06 16.36 -2.25
N LEU A 139 -3.76 16.23 -2.51
CA LEU A 139 -2.70 17.13 -2.03
C LEU A 139 -2.36 18.24 -3.03
N PHE A 140 -2.93 18.19 -4.24
CA PHE A 140 -2.74 19.22 -5.26
C PHE A 140 -3.06 20.62 -4.72
N GLY A 141 -2.07 21.52 -4.79
CA GLY A 141 -2.16 22.89 -4.27
C GLY A 141 -2.04 23.02 -2.75
N GLN A 142 -1.82 21.92 -2.02
CA GLN A 142 -1.60 21.89 -0.57
C GLN A 142 -0.16 21.50 -0.22
N VAL A 143 0.43 20.55 -0.96
CA VAL A 143 1.81 20.11 -0.79
C VAL A 143 2.63 20.54 -2.02
N PRO A 144 3.79 21.20 -1.84
CA PRO A 144 4.69 21.54 -2.95
C PRO A 144 5.22 20.31 -3.68
N ASP A 145 5.49 20.44 -4.97
CA ASP A 145 5.96 19.35 -5.85
C ASP A 145 7.27 18.72 -5.32
N GLU A 146 8.18 19.54 -4.77
CA GLU A 146 9.46 19.09 -4.18
C GLU A 146 9.31 18.19 -2.93
N ASP A 147 8.15 18.22 -2.27
CA ASP A 147 7.84 17.38 -1.12
C ASP A 147 7.19 16.04 -1.54
N VAL A 148 6.71 15.92 -2.79
CA VAL A 148 6.00 14.73 -3.28
C VAL A 148 6.89 13.49 -3.25
N ASP A 149 8.13 13.59 -3.73
CA ASP A 149 9.13 12.49 -3.73
C ASP A 149 9.30 11.87 -2.33
N ARG A 150 9.24 12.70 -1.28
CA ARG A 150 9.39 12.24 0.10
C ARG A 150 8.16 11.49 0.59
N ILE A 151 6.95 11.93 0.23
CA ILE A 151 5.69 11.37 0.73
C ILE A 151 5.17 10.22 -0.13
N TRP A 152 5.61 10.12 -1.38
CA TRP A 152 5.13 9.13 -2.34
C TRP A 152 5.21 7.68 -1.86
N PRO A 153 6.32 7.21 -1.24
CA PRO A 153 6.37 5.86 -0.68
C PRO A 153 5.25 5.60 0.35
N GLY A 154 4.94 6.61 1.17
CA GLY A 154 3.83 6.55 2.12
C GLY A 154 2.46 6.53 1.43
N ILE A 155 2.27 7.31 0.37
CA ILE A 155 1.05 7.31 -0.43
C ILE A 155 0.80 5.92 -1.02
N ARG A 156 1.80 5.33 -1.68
CA ARG A 156 1.67 4.01 -2.31
C ARG A 156 1.23 2.96 -1.30
N PHE A 157 1.96 2.86 -0.19
CA PHE A 157 1.65 1.88 0.83
C PHE A 157 0.21 1.99 1.38
N ARG A 158 -0.26 3.22 1.68
CA ARG A 158 -1.64 3.44 2.17
C ARG A 158 -2.70 3.21 1.09
N ALA A 159 -2.43 3.63 -0.14
CA ALA A 159 -3.33 3.45 -1.28
C ALA A 159 -3.52 1.97 -1.63
N TYR A 160 -2.44 1.19 -1.62
CA TYR A 160 -2.50 -0.25 -1.85
C TYR A 160 -3.30 -0.99 -0.77
N ALA A 161 -3.18 -0.59 0.50
CA ALA A 161 -4.03 -1.12 1.56
C ALA A 161 -5.53 -0.83 1.31
N ARG A 162 -5.85 0.40 0.89
CA ARG A 162 -7.23 0.76 0.52
C ARG A 162 -7.73 -0.04 -0.69
N ALA A 163 -6.87 -0.31 -1.67
CA ALA A 163 -7.21 -1.12 -2.83
C ALA A 163 -7.47 -2.58 -2.45
N ARG A 164 -6.66 -3.18 -1.57
CA ARG A 164 -6.91 -4.50 -1.00
C ARG A 164 -8.28 -4.57 -0.32
N ALA A 165 -8.59 -3.59 0.54
CA ALA A 165 -9.90 -3.53 1.21
C ALA A 165 -11.10 -3.40 0.25
N ARG A 166 -10.91 -2.81 -0.95
CA ARG A 166 -11.97 -2.73 -1.97
C ARG A 166 -12.16 -4.03 -2.75
N LEU A 167 -11.07 -4.78 -2.92
CA LEU A 167 -11.05 -6.06 -3.63
C LEU A 167 -11.43 -7.23 -2.70
N GLU A 168 -11.38 -7.03 -1.39
CA GLU A 168 -11.74 -8.02 -0.39
C GLU A 168 -13.24 -8.36 -0.47
N GLU A 169 -13.55 -9.63 -0.69
CA GLU A 169 -14.91 -10.15 -0.56
C GLU A 169 -15.18 -10.55 0.89
N PRO A 170 -16.24 -10.02 1.55
CA PRO A 170 -16.57 -10.41 2.90
C PRO A 170 -16.85 -11.91 2.98
N VAL A 171 -16.01 -12.65 3.70
CA VAL A 171 -16.13 -14.12 3.88
C VAL A 171 -17.39 -14.49 4.65
N VAL A 172 -17.92 -13.56 5.46
CA VAL A 172 -19.10 -13.76 6.29
C VAL A 172 -20.07 -12.58 6.18
N VAL A 173 -21.36 -12.88 6.20
CA VAL A 173 -22.39 -11.86 6.37
C VAL A 173 -22.33 -11.36 7.81
N HIS A 174 -21.96 -10.09 7.99
CA HIS A 174 -21.96 -9.45 9.31
C HIS A 174 -23.38 -9.39 9.90
N ARG A 175 -23.46 -9.47 11.24
CA ARG A 175 -24.72 -9.63 11.97
C ARG A 175 -25.80 -8.57 11.67
N SER A 176 -25.40 -7.35 11.32
CA SER A 176 -26.33 -6.24 11.05
C SER A 176 -26.82 -6.19 9.61
N GLY A 177 -26.09 -6.80 8.66
CA GLY A 177 -26.32 -6.62 7.22
C GLY A 177 -26.00 -5.22 6.68
N LEU A 178 -25.57 -4.26 7.52
CA LEU A 178 -25.13 -2.93 7.09
C LEU A 178 -23.76 -3.01 6.39
N CYS A 179 -23.52 -2.13 5.41
CA CYS A 179 -22.32 -2.15 4.58
C CYS A 179 -21.81 -0.74 4.25
N ARG A 180 -20.77 -0.66 3.40
CA ARG A 180 -20.19 0.63 2.96
C ARG A 180 -21.20 1.55 2.30
N ALA A 181 -22.24 1.02 1.64
CA ALA A 181 -23.31 1.80 1.01
C ALA A 181 -24.23 2.49 2.04
N ASP A 182 -24.18 2.08 3.31
CA ASP A 182 -24.93 2.70 4.42
C ASP A 182 -24.16 3.83 5.11
N VAL A 183 -23.02 4.24 4.54
CA VAL A 183 -22.16 5.31 5.04
C VAL A 183 -21.99 6.38 3.96
N GLU A 184 -22.30 7.61 4.31
CA GLU A 184 -22.11 8.79 3.47
C GLU A 184 -20.93 9.59 4.02
N VAL A 185 -19.87 9.74 3.21
CA VAL A 185 -18.72 10.57 3.56
C VAL A 185 -18.87 11.89 2.84
N GLU A 186 -19.13 12.96 3.60
CA GLU A 186 -19.33 14.31 3.07
C GLU A 186 -18.00 14.97 2.70
N GLN A 187 -16.96 14.73 3.52
CA GLN A 187 -15.65 15.35 3.33
C GLN A 187 -14.55 14.47 3.93
N ILE A 188 -13.38 14.50 3.28
CA ILE A 188 -12.11 13.99 3.81
C ILE A 188 -11.09 15.12 3.70
N SER A 189 -10.39 15.43 4.78
CA SER A 189 -9.21 16.29 4.78
C SER A 189 -8.02 15.57 5.40
N ARG A 190 -6.80 15.94 5.00
CA ARG A 190 -5.56 15.35 5.50
C ARG A 190 -4.73 16.39 6.25
N PRO A 191 -4.98 16.63 7.56
CA PRO A 191 -4.19 17.59 8.33
C PRO A 191 -2.72 17.18 8.49
N TYR A 192 -2.40 15.90 8.30
CA TYR A 192 -1.03 15.38 8.33
C TYR A 192 -0.84 14.34 7.23
N VAL A 193 0.26 14.47 6.48
CA VAL A 193 0.67 13.51 5.46
C VAL A 193 2.19 13.46 5.37
N ASP A 194 2.72 12.26 5.51
CA ASP A 194 4.13 11.91 5.31
C ASP A 194 4.18 10.41 4.97
N TYR A 195 5.10 9.65 5.55
CA TYR A 195 5.05 8.19 5.56
C TYR A 195 3.72 7.62 6.08
N PHE A 196 3.15 8.24 7.11
CA PHE A 196 1.78 8.00 7.58
C PHE A 196 0.89 9.21 7.29
N ALA A 197 -0.43 9.03 7.41
CA ALA A 197 -1.37 10.14 7.30
C ALA A 197 -2.39 10.16 8.42
N VAL A 198 -2.99 11.32 8.65
CA VAL A 198 -4.23 11.46 9.40
C VAL A 198 -5.30 11.93 8.43
N GLU A 199 -6.43 11.23 8.39
CA GLU A 199 -7.63 11.64 7.67
C GLU A 199 -8.69 12.11 8.68
N ASP A 200 -9.17 13.33 8.50
CA ASP A 200 -10.36 13.86 9.17
C ASP A 200 -11.55 13.67 8.24
N LEU A 201 -12.47 12.80 8.65
CA LEU A 201 -13.69 12.48 7.93
C LEU A 201 -14.89 13.17 8.57
N ARG A 202 -15.69 13.83 7.75
CA ARG A 202 -17.05 14.24 8.09
C ARG A 202 -18.03 13.30 7.42
N LEU A 203 -18.77 12.52 8.22
CA LEU A 203 -19.60 11.44 7.70
C LEU A 203 -20.93 11.31 8.43
N SER A 204 -21.87 10.64 7.76
CA SER A 204 -23.14 10.18 8.31
C SER A 204 -23.28 8.68 8.06
N HIS A 205 -23.95 7.94 8.93
CA HIS A 205 -24.18 6.50 8.72
C HIS A 205 -25.58 6.07 9.13
N ARG A 206 -26.05 4.96 8.55
CA ARG A 206 -27.32 4.34 8.94
C ARG A 206 -27.20 3.75 10.34
N THR A 207 -28.18 4.06 11.17
CA THR A 207 -28.34 3.47 12.50
C THR A 207 -28.99 2.09 12.40
N PHE A 208 -28.89 1.29 13.45
CA PHE A 208 -29.61 0.00 13.52
C PHE A 208 -31.14 0.16 13.54
N GLY A 209 -31.66 1.37 13.79
CA GLY A 209 -33.08 1.70 13.65
C GLY A 209 -33.51 2.06 12.21
N GLY A 210 -32.56 2.14 11.27
CA GLY A 210 -32.80 2.44 9.86
C GLY A 210 -32.67 3.92 9.46
N GLU A 211 -32.67 4.83 10.45
CA GLU A 211 -32.48 6.28 10.24
C GLU A 211 -31.00 6.62 9.97
N MET A 212 -30.74 7.70 9.24
CA MET A 212 -29.39 8.25 9.08
C MET A 212 -29.02 9.13 10.28
N GLN A 213 -27.80 8.96 10.80
CA GLN A 213 -27.25 9.74 11.89
C GLN A 213 -25.96 10.46 11.45
N GLY A 214 -25.88 11.76 11.74
CA GLY A 214 -24.74 12.61 11.40
C GLY A 214 -25.17 14.03 10.98
N PRO A 215 -24.23 14.85 10.47
CA PRO A 215 -22.81 14.54 10.31
C PRO A 215 -22.06 14.42 11.64
N MET A 216 -20.96 13.67 11.63
CA MET A 216 -20.01 13.56 12.73
C MET A 216 -18.58 13.56 12.20
N ASP A 217 -17.66 14.10 13.00
CA ASP A 217 -16.24 14.15 12.68
C ASP A 217 -15.51 12.95 13.28
N ARG A 218 -14.61 12.35 12.49
CA ARG A 218 -13.74 11.24 12.91
C ARG A 218 -12.34 11.45 12.36
N ALA A 219 -11.36 11.49 13.26
CA ALA A 219 -9.96 11.43 12.90
C ALA A 219 -9.52 9.96 12.83
N VAL A 220 -8.84 9.60 11.75
CA VAL A 220 -8.33 8.24 11.50
C VAL A 220 -6.87 8.35 11.12
N PHE A 221 -6.02 7.56 11.78
CA PHE A 221 -4.63 7.41 11.42
C PHE A 221 -4.49 6.28 10.39
N VAL A 222 -3.90 6.64 9.25
CA VAL A 222 -3.79 5.79 8.07
C VAL A 222 -2.37 5.29 7.97
N SER A 223 -2.21 3.98 8.22
CA SER A 223 -0.91 3.33 8.38
C SER A 223 -0.73 2.08 7.52
N GLY A 224 -1.57 1.91 6.49
CA GLY A 224 -1.59 0.74 5.62
C GLY A 224 -1.80 -0.58 6.35
N ASP A 225 -1.52 -1.71 5.68
CA ASP A 225 -1.70 -3.05 6.25
C ASP A 225 -0.36 -3.62 6.73
N ALA A 226 -0.45 -4.53 7.69
CA ALA A 226 0.71 -5.18 8.27
C ALA A 226 0.54 -6.71 8.32
N VAL A 227 1.67 -7.38 8.49
CA VAL A 227 1.75 -8.80 8.75
C VAL A 227 2.45 -9.06 10.07
N ALA A 228 2.05 -10.12 10.76
CA ALA A 228 2.80 -10.67 11.89
C ALA A 228 2.90 -12.19 11.76
N VAL A 229 4.08 -12.73 12.04
CA VAL A 229 4.32 -14.18 12.06
C VAL A 229 4.96 -14.57 13.37
N LEU A 230 4.42 -15.62 14.00
CA LEU A 230 5.02 -16.28 15.15
C LEU A 230 5.76 -17.54 14.67
N PRO A 231 7.10 -17.51 14.56
CA PRO A 231 7.88 -18.70 14.24
C PRO A 231 7.74 -19.73 15.37
N TRP A 232 7.39 -20.96 15.01
CA TRP A 232 7.26 -22.10 15.91
C TRP A 232 8.02 -23.30 15.37
N ASP A 233 8.88 -23.87 16.22
CA ASP A 233 9.58 -25.13 15.95
C ASP A 233 8.83 -26.30 16.61
N PRO A 234 8.15 -27.15 15.83
CA PRO A 234 7.39 -28.28 16.37
C PRO A 234 8.27 -29.36 17.02
N LYS A 235 9.57 -29.44 16.64
CA LYS A 235 10.50 -30.45 17.19
C LYS A 235 10.87 -30.13 18.62
N THR A 236 11.17 -28.86 18.89
CA THR A 236 11.58 -28.37 20.22
C THR A 236 10.43 -27.82 21.04
N ASP A 237 9.27 -27.61 20.42
CA ASP A 237 8.08 -26.99 21.00
C ASP A 237 8.37 -25.59 21.57
N SER A 238 9.05 -24.79 20.74
CA SER A 238 9.54 -23.46 21.06
C SER A 238 9.15 -22.46 20.00
N VAL A 239 9.02 -21.20 20.41
CA VAL A 239 8.78 -20.06 19.54
C VAL A 239 9.96 -19.09 19.59
N LEU A 240 10.11 -18.30 18.52
CA LEU A 240 11.00 -17.16 18.52
C LEU A 240 10.19 -15.88 18.57
N LEU A 241 10.53 -15.01 19.51
CA LEU A 241 10.03 -13.66 19.65
C LEU A 241 11.16 -12.68 19.35
N VAL A 242 10.79 -11.44 19.09
CA VAL A 242 11.72 -10.32 19.00
C VAL A 242 11.44 -9.30 20.11
N GLU A 243 12.49 -8.66 20.60
CA GLU A 243 12.43 -7.55 21.55
C GLU A 243 13.00 -6.30 20.89
N GLN A 244 12.20 -5.24 20.81
CA GLN A 244 12.60 -3.97 20.21
C GLN A 244 11.92 -2.77 20.88
N MET A 245 12.54 -1.59 20.75
CA MET A 245 11.99 -0.35 21.28
C MET A 245 10.86 0.16 20.39
N ARG A 246 9.70 0.46 20.99
CA ARG A 246 8.55 1.04 20.30
C ARG A 246 8.32 2.48 20.72
N VAL A 247 8.25 3.37 19.72
CA VAL A 247 8.08 4.81 19.94
C VAL A 247 6.70 5.18 20.50
N ALA A 248 5.65 4.39 20.25
CA ALA A 248 4.30 4.69 20.72
C ALA A 248 4.14 4.51 22.25
N PRO A 249 4.60 3.39 22.87
CA PRO A 249 4.74 3.29 24.33
C PRO A 249 5.58 4.42 24.93
N LEU A 250 6.70 4.78 24.30
CA LEU A 250 7.54 5.91 24.74
C LEU A 250 6.76 7.24 24.73
N ALA A 251 6.06 7.55 23.64
CA ALA A 251 5.26 8.76 23.49
C ALA A 251 4.07 8.80 24.49
N ARG A 252 3.53 7.64 24.85
CA ARG A 252 2.54 7.48 25.92
C ARG A 252 3.12 7.74 27.31
N GLY A 253 4.44 7.69 27.47
CA GLY A 253 5.14 7.84 28.75
C GLY A 253 5.36 6.53 29.50
N ALA A 254 5.40 5.39 28.80
CA ALA A 254 5.79 4.13 29.40
C ALA A 254 7.25 4.18 29.86
N GLU A 255 7.53 3.62 31.05
CA GLU A 255 8.88 3.54 31.60
C GLU A 255 9.76 2.57 30.81
N VAL A 256 9.17 1.49 30.31
CA VAL A 256 9.84 0.46 29.52
C VAL A 256 9.16 0.38 28.14
N PRO A 257 9.71 1.03 27.10
CA PRO A 257 9.16 0.99 25.75
C PRO A 257 9.66 -0.19 24.90
N TRP A 258 10.41 -1.14 25.48
CA TRP A 258 10.81 -2.36 24.80
C TRP A 258 9.75 -3.43 24.99
N LEU A 259 9.25 -3.99 23.89
CA LEU A 259 8.17 -4.97 23.91
C LEU A 259 8.64 -6.30 23.32
N LEU A 260 8.12 -7.40 23.86
CA LEU A 260 8.14 -8.70 23.21
C LEU A 260 7.09 -8.74 22.11
N GLU A 261 7.48 -9.15 20.91
CA GLU A 261 6.65 -9.11 19.71
C GLU A 261 6.88 -10.35 18.83
N PRO A 262 5.92 -10.75 17.99
CA PRO A 262 6.21 -11.61 16.84
C PRO A 262 7.11 -10.87 15.85
N ILE A 263 7.64 -11.60 14.87
CA ILE A 263 8.20 -10.96 13.67
C ILE A 263 7.07 -10.26 12.94
N ALA A 264 7.26 -9.00 12.53
CA ALA A 264 6.18 -8.22 11.92
C ALA A 264 6.72 -7.15 10.99
N GLY A 265 5.94 -6.84 9.96
CA GLY A 265 6.30 -5.79 9.01
C GLY A 265 5.11 -5.31 8.20
N ARG A 266 5.34 -4.23 7.45
CA ARG A 266 4.31 -3.63 6.61
C ARG A 266 4.24 -4.37 5.28
N ILE A 267 3.02 -4.54 4.77
CA ILE A 267 2.81 -5.15 3.46
C ILE A 267 3.08 -4.08 2.40
N ASP A 268 4.21 -4.23 1.68
CA ASP A 268 4.54 -3.36 0.56
C ASP A 268 3.44 -3.44 -0.53
N SER A 269 3.38 -2.40 -1.36
CA SER A 269 2.51 -2.25 -2.52
C SER A 269 2.46 -3.51 -3.40
N VAL A 270 3.59 -4.12 -3.72
CA VAL A 270 3.65 -5.25 -4.68
C VAL A 270 3.63 -6.64 -4.04
N GLU A 271 3.62 -6.74 -2.70
CA GLU A 271 3.70 -8.02 -1.99
C GLU A 271 2.33 -8.52 -1.51
N THR A 272 2.18 -9.84 -1.49
CA THR A 272 1.14 -10.50 -0.69
C THR A 272 1.55 -10.58 0.77
N ALA A 273 0.58 -10.66 1.69
CA ALA A 273 0.85 -10.82 3.12
C ALA A 273 1.79 -12.00 3.44
N GLU A 274 1.66 -13.13 2.73
CA GLU A 274 2.57 -14.28 2.91
C GLU A 274 4.00 -13.97 2.44
N GLN A 275 4.16 -13.29 1.30
CA GLN A 275 5.50 -12.88 0.83
C GLN A 275 6.17 -11.95 1.83
N THR A 276 5.42 -10.95 2.33
CA THR A 276 5.88 -10.05 3.38
C THR A 276 6.28 -10.82 4.63
N ALA A 277 5.46 -11.73 5.15
CA ALA A 277 5.81 -12.52 6.34
C ALA A 277 7.13 -13.30 6.19
N ARG A 278 7.37 -13.86 5.00
CA ARG A 278 8.59 -14.62 4.69
C ARG A 278 9.81 -13.71 4.56
N ARG A 279 9.65 -12.52 3.94
CA ARG A 279 10.71 -11.51 3.84
C ARG A 279 11.11 -11.02 5.24
N GLU A 280 10.14 -10.59 6.04
CA GLU A 280 10.38 -10.10 7.40
C GLU A 280 11.05 -11.16 8.29
N ALA A 281 10.63 -12.43 8.20
CA ALA A 281 11.28 -13.50 8.95
C ALA A 281 12.76 -13.69 8.59
N GLN A 282 13.12 -13.44 7.32
CA GLN A 282 14.49 -13.51 6.85
C GLN A 282 15.30 -12.27 7.26
N GLU A 283 14.69 -11.08 7.26
CA GLU A 283 15.33 -9.80 7.60
C GLU A 283 15.52 -9.63 9.11
N GLU A 284 14.49 -9.88 9.92
CA GLU A 284 14.52 -9.65 11.38
C GLU A 284 15.19 -10.77 12.17
N ALA A 285 15.20 -12.00 11.67
CA ALA A 285 15.68 -13.16 12.44
C ALA A 285 16.49 -14.18 11.64
N GLY A 286 16.72 -13.95 10.34
CA GLY A 286 17.45 -14.88 9.48
C GLY A 286 16.74 -16.22 9.25
N LEU A 287 15.42 -16.27 9.46
CA LEU A 287 14.65 -17.51 9.44
C LEU A 287 14.04 -17.77 8.06
N THR A 288 14.15 -19.01 7.60
CA THR A 288 13.38 -19.52 6.46
C THR A 288 12.13 -20.23 6.97
N LEU A 289 10.96 -19.64 6.73
CA LEU A 289 9.68 -20.23 7.12
C LEU A 289 9.30 -21.43 6.22
N GLY A 290 8.80 -22.49 6.82
CA GLY A 290 8.20 -23.65 6.15
C GLY A 290 6.71 -23.44 5.89
N ARG A 291 5.89 -24.36 6.41
CA ARG A 291 4.42 -24.26 6.38
C ARG A 291 3.93 -23.07 7.20
N LEU A 292 2.81 -22.49 6.77
CA LEU A 292 2.13 -21.42 7.49
C LEU A 292 0.71 -21.87 7.87
N ASP A 293 0.30 -21.57 9.10
CA ASP A 293 -1.09 -21.67 9.55
C ASP A 293 -1.65 -20.24 9.69
N THR A 294 -2.70 -19.93 8.93
CA THR A 294 -3.23 -18.57 8.79
C THR A 294 -4.35 -18.31 9.81
N LEU A 295 -4.28 -17.15 10.44
CA LEU A 295 -5.36 -16.59 11.27
C LEU A 295 -6.26 -15.71 10.39
N PRO A 296 -7.57 -15.60 10.71
CA PRO A 296 -8.41 -14.57 10.11
C PRO A 296 -7.81 -13.18 10.34
N PRO A 297 -7.80 -12.29 9.33
CA PRO A 297 -7.28 -10.94 9.50
C PRO A 297 -8.14 -10.13 10.49
N PHE A 298 -7.53 -9.17 11.16
CA PHE A 298 -8.22 -8.31 12.13
C PHE A 298 -7.73 -6.86 12.08
N TYR A 299 -8.57 -5.93 12.52
CA TYR A 299 -8.17 -4.52 12.70
C TYR A 299 -7.53 -4.31 14.07
N SER A 300 -6.34 -3.71 14.11
CA SER A 300 -5.58 -3.50 15.36
C SER A 300 -6.31 -2.61 16.37
N SER A 301 -6.91 -1.52 15.88
CA SER A 301 -7.71 -0.60 16.69
C SER A 301 -8.73 0.13 15.80
N PRO A 302 -9.88 -0.49 15.47
CA PRO A 302 -10.81 0.01 14.45
C PRO A 302 -11.51 1.32 14.81
N GLY A 303 -11.31 1.84 16.03
CA GLY A 303 -11.81 3.15 16.43
C GLY A 303 -11.04 4.32 15.79
N CYS A 304 -9.79 4.11 15.38
CA CYS A 304 -8.94 5.18 14.84
C CYS A 304 -7.78 4.74 13.93
N LEU A 305 -7.51 3.45 13.76
CA LEU A 305 -6.47 2.94 12.85
C LEU A 305 -7.10 2.27 11.64
N THR A 306 -6.56 2.51 10.45
CA THR A 306 -6.96 1.76 9.24
C THR A 306 -6.34 0.37 9.16
N GLU A 307 -5.28 0.12 9.94
CA GLU A 307 -4.45 -1.08 9.84
C GLU A 307 -5.26 -2.37 10.04
N GLN A 308 -5.25 -3.20 9.00
CA GLN A 308 -5.62 -4.60 9.07
C GLN A 308 -4.34 -5.44 9.16
N MET A 309 -4.34 -6.43 10.05
CA MET A 309 -3.23 -7.35 10.25
C MET A 309 -3.56 -8.72 9.69
N SER A 310 -2.65 -9.24 8.86
CA SER A 310 -2.60 -10.65 8.49
C SER A 310 -1.64 -11.38 9.42
N CYS A 311 -2.07 -12.52 9.97
CA CYS A 311 -1.29 -13.22 11.00
C CYS A 311 -1.06 -14.69 10.68
N TYR A 312 0.15 -15.17 10.98
CA TYR A 312 0.58 -16.54 10.69
C TYR A 312 1.31 -17.19 11.87
N ILE A 313 1.09 -18.48 12.07
CA ILE A 313 2.08 -19.34 12.73
C ILE A 313 3.00 -19.88 11.63
N GLY A 314 4.31 -19.70 11.78
CA GLY A 314 5.29 -20.14 10.78
C GLY A 314 6.14 -21.29 11.28
N GLU A 315 6.10 -22.44 10.60
CA GLU A 315 7.00 -23.55 10.90
C GLU A 315 8.46 -23.17 10.66
N VAL A 316 9.35 -23.45 11.62
CA VAL A 316 10.79 -23.18 11.49
C VAL A 316 11.64 -24.25 12.18
N ASP A 317 12.94 -24.25 11.87
CA ASP A 317 13.96 -24.94 12.66
C ASP A 317 14.74 -23.89 13.47
N LEU A 318 14.60 -23.92 14.80
CA LEU A 318 15.24 -22.94 15.69
C LEU A 318 16.61 -23.39 16.21
N SER A 319 17.15 -24.52 15.72
CA SER A 319 18.41 -25.09 16.23
C SER A 319 19.64 -24.17 16.05
N GLN A 320 19.57 -23.22 15.12
CA GLN A 320 20.62 -22.22 14.85
C GLN A 320 20.15 -20.78 15.08
N ALA A 321 18.95 -20.59 15.67
CA ALA A 321 18.35 -19.28 15.88
C ALA A 321 18.89 -18.57 17.14
N GLY A 322 18.68 -17.25 17.19
CA GLY A 322 19.11 -16.37 18.27
C GLY A 322 20.03 -15.24 17.78
N GLY A 323 20.43 -14.35 18.69
CA GLY A 323 21.32 -13.23 18.40
C GLY A 323 20.64 -11.86 18.42
N VAL A 324 21.37 -10.86 17.94
CA VAL A 324 20.89 -9.48 17.71
C VAL A 324 20.94 -9.24 16.20
N HIS A 325 19.82 -8.78 15.66
CA HIS A 325 19.52 -8.60 14.25
C HIS A 325 18.88 -7.22 14.02
N GLY A 326 18.40 -6.97 12.81
CA GLY A 326 17.80 -5.70 12.39
C GLY A 326 18.52 -5.10 11.18
N LEU A 327 17.81 -4.25 10.45
CA LEU A 327 18.36 -3.57 9.29
C LEU A 327 19.11 -2.31 9.74
N ALA A 328 20.44 -2.30 9.56
CA ALA A 328 21.26 -1.12 9.88
C ALA A 328 20.83 0.14 9.11
N ALA A 329 20.22 -0.03 7.93
CA ALA A 329 19.65 1.06 7.15
C ALA A 329 18.39 1.68 7.78
N GLU A 330 17.67 0.92 8.60
CA GLU A 330 16.41 1.31 9.24
C GLU A 330 16.59 1.72 10.71
N ASN A 331 17.84 1.71 11.20
CA ASN A 331 18.20 1.98 12.61
C ASN A 331 17.47 1.06 13.60
N GLU A 332 17.21 -0.19 13.19
CA GLU A 332 16.58 -1.19 14.04
C GLU A 332 17.62 -1.92 14.89
N ASP A 333 17.31 -2.09 16.18
CA ASP A 333 18.08 -2.88 17.15
C ASP A 333 17.14 -3.95 17.73
N ILE A 334 17.19 -5.15 17.15
CA ILE A 334 16.23 -6.23 17.39
C ILE A 334 16.94 -7.40 18.06
N ARG A 335 16.44 -7.83 19.21
CA ARG A 335 16.97 -9.00 19.93
C ARG A 335 16.04 -10.20 19.79
N SER A 336 16.55 -11.33 19.32
CA SER A 336 15.77 -12.58 19.28
C SER A 336 15.74 -13.27 20.65
N ILE A 337 14.56 -13.73 21.06
CA ILE A 337 14.33 -14.45 22.31
C ILE A 337 13.57 -15.75 21.98
N ILE A 338 14.11 -16.89 22.41
CA ILE A 338 13.47 -18.20 22.23
C ILE A 338 12.81 -18.60 23.53
N LEU A 339 11.53 -18.94 23.47
CA LEU A 339 10.74 -19.44 24.59
C LEU A 339 10.15 -20.79 24.20
N THR A 340 10.10 -21.73 25.14
CA THR A 340 9.22 -22.90 25.01
C THR A 340 7.76 -22.44 24.99
N VAL A 341 6.86 -23.23 24.41
CA VAL A 341 5.41 -22.93 24.45
C VAL A 341 4.87 -22.85 25.88
N ALA A 342 5.50 -23.55 26.84
CA ALA A 342 5.19 -23.42 28.25
C ALA A 342 5.57 -22.04 28.82
N GLU A 343 6.79 -21.56 28.55
CA GLU A 343 7.24 -20.23 28.95
C GLU A 343 6.43 -19.12 28.28
N LEU A 344 6.07 -19.28 27.00
CA LEU A 344 5.18 -18.36 26.29
C LEU A 344 3.82 -18.21 27.02
N ARG A 345 3.26 -19.33 27.50
CA ARG A 345 2.01 -19.34 28.26
C ARG A 345 2.16 -18.61 29.60
N ASP A 346 3.29 -18.78 30.27
CA ASP A 346 3.59 -18.11 31.53
C ASP A 346 3.76 -16.60 31.32
N ALA A 347 4.51 -16.18 30.30
CA ALA A 347 4.70 -14.78 29.92
C ALA A 347 3.39 -14.08 29.52
N LEU A 348 2.51 -14.79 28.80
CA LEU A 348 1.17 -14.31 28.49
C LEU A 348 0.32 -14.12 29.75
N SER A 349 0.43 -15.05 30.70
CA SER A 349 -0.38 -15.02 31.93
C SER A 349 0.11 -14.01 32.97
N SER A 350 1.42 -13.72 32.98
CA SER A 350 2.05 -12.77 33.90
C SER A 350 1.83 -11.31 33.49
N GLY A 351 1.47 -11.06 32.22
CA GLY A 351 1.38 -9.72 31.65
C GLY A 351 2.71 -9.17 31.13
N GLU A 352 3.74 -10.02 30.99
CA GLU A 352 5.02 -9.66 30.35
C GLU A 352 4.83 -9.34 28.85
N ILE A 353 3.84 -9.98 28.22
CA ILE A 353 3.47 -9.71 26.83
C ILE A 353 2.39 -8.61 26.79
N GLU A 354 2.77 -7.44 26.29
CA GLU A 354 1.87 -6.28 26.12
C GLU A 354 1.55 -5.96 24.65
N ASN A 355 2.17 -6.67 23.69
CA ASN A 355 1.91 -6.51 22.26
C ASN A 355 0.67 -7.31 21.83
N GLY A 356 -0.36 -6.61 21.32
CA GLY A 356 -1.63 -7.19 20.90
C GLY A 356 -1.50 -8.34 19.89
N PRO A 357 -0.77 -8.15 18.77
CA PRO A 357 -0.52 -9.22 17.80
C PRO A 357 0.13 -10.46 18.42
N LEU A 358 1.11 -10.29 19.32
CA LEU A 358 1.72 -11.42 20.03
C LEU A 358 0.70 -12.17 20.88
N ILE A 359 -0.13 -11.44 21.64
CA ILE A 359 -1.20 -12.05 22.46
C ILE A 359 -2.10 -12.92 21.61
N ILE A 360 -2.54 -12.40 20.44
CA ILE A 360 -3.45 -13.11 19.53
C ILE A 360 -2.78 -14.36 18.95
N LEU A 361 -1.56 -14.22 18.42
CA LEU A 361 -0.81 -15.33 17.83
C LEU A 361 -0.48 -16.42 18.86
N ALA A 362 -0.04 -16.03 20.06
CA ALA A 362 0.22 -16.95 21.15
C ALA A 362 -1.06 -17.70 21.54
N GLN A 363 -2.19 -17.00 21.71
CA GLN A 363 -3.47 -17.64 22.01
C GLN A 363 -3.90 -18.61 20.90
N HIS A 364 -3.76 -18.23 19.63
CA HIS A 364 -4.06 -19.12 18.49
C HIS A 364 -3.21 -20.37 18.50
N LEU A 365 -1.89 -20.24 18.69
CA LEU A 365 -0.99 -21.38 18.84
C LEU A 365 -1.43 -22.28 19.99
N LEU A 366 -1.74 -21.72 21.17
CA LEU A 366 -2.15 -22.49 22.35
C LEU A 366 -3.51 -23.19 22.17
N ILE A 367 -4.45 -22.58 21.44
CA ILE A 367 -5.78 -23.16 21.13
C ILE A 367 -5.65 -24.31 20.12
N HIS A 368 -4.76 -24.16 19.13
CA HIS A 368 -4.60 -25.11 18.03
C HIS A 368 -3.37 -26.02 18.17
N HIS A 369 -2.70 -25.98 19.32
CA HIS A 369 -1.40 -26.61 19.56
C HIS A 369 -1.39 -28.10 19.22
N ASP A 370 -2.36 -28.86 19.76
CA ASP A 370 -2.44 -30.31 19.53
C ASP A 370 -2.64 -30.65 18.04
N ARG A 371 -3.47 -29.87 17.34
CA ARG A 371 -3.69 -30.04 15.89
C ARG A 371 -2.40 -29.74 15.13
N LEU A 372 -1.81 -28.57 15.36
CA LEU A 372 -0.59 -28.15 14.68
C LEU A 372 0.57 -29.11 14.94
N ARG A 373 0.69 -29.64 16.15
CA ARG A 373 1.70 -30.64 16.50
C ARG A 373 1.47 -31.98 15.83
N ALA A 374 0.22 -32.41 15.67
CA ALA A 374 -0.09 -33.61 14.91
C ALA A 374 0.18 -33.44 13.40
N ASP A 375 -0.11 -32.25 12.87
CA ASP A 375 0.07 -31.94 11.45
C ASP A 375 1.55 -31.73 11.11
N TRP A 376 2.34 -31.12 12.01
CA TRP A 376 3.69 -30.64 11.73
C TRP A 376 4.83 -31.40 12.41
N GLY A 377 4.55 -32.16 13.46
CA GLY A 377 5.55 -32.87 14.28
C GLY A 377 5.95 -34.26 13.81
#